data_AF-A0AA41H5A7-F1
#
_entry.id   AF-A0AA41H5A7-F1
#
_cell.length_a   1.000
_cell.length_b   1.000
_cell.length_c   1.000
_cell.angle_alpha   90.00
_cell.angle_beta   90.00
_cell.angle_gamma   90.00
#
_symmetry.space_group_name_H-M   'P 1'
#
loop_
_entity.id
_entity.type
_entity.pdbx_description
1 polymer ?
#
loop_
_entity_poly.entity_id
_entity_poly.type
_entity_poly.pdbx_seq_one_letter_code
_entity_poly.pdbx_strand_id
1 'polypeptide(L)'
;MNITDTRRANLAKWVADNGIPKQEKSLFSQLRGDGSFGEKVARRLEEKYKMGAGYLDTPDGVEYVRPVEPPRESPASRAPFYAWLNEEEMHLVTLFRTTSERGQRDILDEAEATERLIQSPVLISNKS
;
A
#
# COMPACT_ATOMS: atom_id res chain seq x y z
N MET A 1 3.62 6.00 -21.04
CA MET A 1 4.40 6.36 -19.84
C MET A 1 5.61 5.43 -19.80
N ASN A 2 6.84 5.95 -19.80
CA ASN A 2 8.05 5.11 -19.70
C ASN A 2 8.22 4.67 -18.24
N ILE A 3 8.74 3.46 -18.00
CA ILE A 3 9.03 2.96 -16.64
C ILE A 3 9.91 3.93 -15.83
N THR A 4 10.79 4.66 -16.51
CA THR A 4 11.63 5.70 -15.91
C THR A 4 10.78 6.85 -15.35
N ASP A 5 9.71 7.24 -16.05
CA ASP A 5 8.82 8.32 -15.62
C ASP A 5 7.95 7.88 -14.44
N THR A 6 7.49 6.63 -14.43
CA THR A 6 6.81 6.01 -13.27
C THR A 6 7.70 6.04 -12.03
N ARG A 7 8.97 5.61 -12.17
CA ARG A 7 9.95 5.64 -11.08
C ARG A 7 10.18 7.05 -10.54
N ARG A 8 10.29 8.04 -11.42
CA ARG A 8 10.45 9.45 -11.01
C ARG A 8 9.23 9.97 -10.26
N ALA A 9 8.03 9.68 -10.75
CA ALA A 9 6.79 10.08 -10.10
C ALA A 9 6.67 9.47 -8.70
N ASN A 10 6.92 8.17 -8.56
CA ASN A 10 6.85 7.47 -7.26
C ASN A 10 7.96 7.90 -6.31
N LEU A 11 9.16 8.17 -6.81
CA LEU A 11 10.24 8.73 -6.00
C LEU A 11 9.88 10.12 -5.47
N ALA A 12 9.24 10.97 -6.28
CA ALA A 12 8.78 12.29 -5.86
C ALA A 12 7.70 12.22 -4.77
N LYS A 13 6.75 11.27 -4.89
CA LYS A 13 5.73 11.01 -3.85
C LYS A 13 6.36 10.57 -2.55
N TRP A 14 7.24 9.57 -2.60
CA TRP A 14 7.92 9.08 -1.40
C TRP A 14 8.71 10.19 -0.68
N VAL A 15 9.36 11.08 -1.45
CA VAL A 15 10.07 12.24 -0.91
C VAL A 15 9.14 13.27 -0.28
N ALA A 16 7.95 13.49 -0.84
CA ALA A 16 6.97 14.39 -0.26
C ALA A 16 6.51 13.89 1.13
N ASP A 17 6.33 12.58 1.28
CA ASP A 17 5.84 11.97 2.52
C ASP A 17 6.94 11.76 3.57
N ASN A 18 8.18 11.42 3.16
CA ASN A 18 9.26 11.03 4.07
C ASN A 18 10.39 12.08 4.17
N GLY A 19 10.41 13.07 3.28
CA GLY A 19 11.50 14.03 3.12
C GLY A 19 12.72 13.46 2.39
N ILE A 20 13.68 14.33 2.05
CA ILE A 20 14.92 13.93 1.38
C ILE A 20 15.98 13.54 2.44
N PRO A 21 16.46 12.28 2.46
CA PRO A 21 17.53 11.86 3.36
C PRO A 21 18.80 12.66 3.12
N LYS A 22 19.42 13.21 4.18
CA LYS A 22 20.59 14.09 4.09
C LYS A 22 21.78 13.46 3.35
N GLN A 23 21.95 12.14 3.47
CA GLN A 23 23.07 11.39 2.87
C GLN A 23 22.90 11.14 1.37
N GLU A 24 21.69 11.22 0.82
CA GLU A 24 21.41 10.89 -0.58
C GLU A 24 20.82 12.07 -1.37
N LYS A 25 20.91 13.30 -0.85
CA LYS A 25 20.40 14.51 -1.52
C LYS A 25 20.86 14.60 -2.98
N SER A 26 22.15 14.36 -3.22
CA SER A 26 22.72 14.37 -4.57
C SER A 26 22.13 13.29 -5.48
N LEU A 27 21.96 12.07 -4.96
CA LEU A 27 21.40 10.95 -5.72
C LEU A 27 19.93 11.20 -6.08
N PHE A 28 19.13 11.65 -5.12
CA PHE A 28 17.71 11.96 -5.36
C PHE A 28 17.54 13.13 -6.33
N SER A 29 18.37 14.17 -6.22
CA SER A 29 18.38 15.27 -7.20
C SER A 29 18.74 14.79 -8.60
N GLN A 30 19.72 13.89 -8.73
CA GLN A 30 20.12 13.33 -10.03
C GLN A 30 19.05 12.43 -10.64
N LEU A 31 18.40 11.58 -9.85
CA LEU A 31 17.36 10.66 -10.32
C LEU A 31 16.06 11.37 -10.71
N ARG A 32 15.75 12.52 -10.08
CA ARG A 32 14.62 13.38 -10.46
C ARG A 32 14.86 14.16 -11.76
N GLY A 33 16.12 14.38 -12.12
CA GLY A 33 16.51 15.06 -13.35
C GLY A 33 16.66 14.08 -14.53
N ASP A 34 17.81 14.15 -15.18
CA ASP A 34 18.17 13.40 -16.39
C ASP A 34 18.91 12.09 -16.11
N GLY A 35 19.17 11.76 -14.84
CA GLY A 35 19.90 10.56 -14.45
C GLY A 35 19.24 9.27 -14.93
N SER A 36 20.07 8.28 -15.27
CA SER A 36 19.60 6.94 -15.64
C SER A 36 18.94 6.25 -14.44
N PHE A 37 17.61 6.17 -14.45
CA PHE A 37 16.83 5.53 -13.40
C PHE A 37 16.58 4.05 -13.74
N GLY A 38 17.67 3.27 -13.70
CA GLY A 38 17.67 1.84 -13.97
C GLY A 38 17.10 0.99 -12.82
N GLU A 39 16.74 -0.25 -13.14
CA GLU A 39 16.11 -1.20 -12.21
C GLU A 39 16.95 -1.45 -10.97
N LYS A 40 18.27 -1.64 -11.14
CA LYS A 40 19.20 -1.86 -10.02
C LYS A 40 19.19 -0.71 -9.01
N VAL A 41 19.05 0.53 -9.49
CA VAL A 41 18.97 1.71 -8.62
C VAL A 41 17.62 1.76 -7.93
N ALA A 42 16.53 1.48 -8.64
CA ALA A 42 15.20 1.38 -8.07
C ALA A 42 15.12 0.36 -6.94
N ARG A 43 15.55 -0.89 -7.18
CA ARG A 43 15.55 -1.96 -6.17
C ARG A 43 16.39 -1.61 -4.94
N ARG A 44 17.57 -1.02 -5.14
CA ARG A 44 18.41 -0.56 -4.03
C ARG A 44 17.72 0.51 -3.19
N LEU A 45 17.02 1.46 -3.80
CA LEU A 45 16.27 2.49 -3.08
C LEU A 45 15.10 1.87 -2.31
N GLU A 46 14.34 0.98 -2.94
CA GLU A 46 13.23 0.27 -2.30
C GLU A 46 13.66 -0.47 -1.04
N GLU A 47 14.76 -1.22 -1.11
CA GLU A 47 15.30 -1.99 0.01
C GLU A 47 15.87 -1.10 1.13
N LYS A 48 16.65 -0.07 0.74
CA LYS A 48 17.31 0.86 1.66
C LYS A 48 16.31 1.69 2.45
N TYR A 49 15.26 2.15 1.78
CA TYR A 49 14.27 3.06 2.36
C TYR A 49 12.95 2.38 2.72
N LYS A 50 12.88 1.05 2.60
CA LYS A 50 11.67 0.27 2.92
C LYS A 50 10.43 0.82 2.21
N MET A 51 10.59 1.18 0.93
CA MET A 51 9.51 1.71 0.10
C MET A 51 8.47 0.62 -0.25
N GLY A 52 8.88 -0.65 -0.21
CA GLY A 52 8.11 -1.79 -0.70
C GLY A 52 8.67 -2.28 -2.03
N ALA A 53 8.69 -3.60 -2.22
CA ALA A 53 9.22 -4.19 -3.44
C ALA A 53 8.33 -3.84 -4.63
N GLY A 54 8.91 -3.22 -5.66
CA GLY A 54 8.20 -2.81 -6.87
C GLY A 54 7.46 -1.48 -6.73
N TYR A 55 7.60 -0.80 -5.59
CA TYR A 55 6.98 0.50 -5.35
C TYR A 55 7.33 1.51 -6.45
N LEU A 56 8.59 1.57 -6.88
CA LEU A 56 9.02 2.52 -7.92
C LEU A 56 8.59 2.09 -9.33
N ASP A 57 8.25 0.82 -9.52
CA ASP A 57 7.82 0.27 -10.82
C ASP A 57 6.29 0.27 -10.97
N THR A 58 5.54 0.55 -9.91
CA THR A 58 4.08 0.47 -9.89
C THR A 58 3.47 1.70 -10.58
N PRO A 59 2.76 1.55 -11.72
CA PRO A 59 2.09 2.67 -12.36
C PRO A 59 1.00 3.24 -11.46
N ASP A 60 0.87 4.57 -11.47
CA ASP A 60 -0.13 5.30 -10.68
C ASP A 60 -1.54 4.75 -10.90
N GLY A 61 -2.20 4.36 -9.81
CA GLY A 61 -3.55 3.77 -9.81
C GLY A 61 -3.73 2.60 -8.84
N VAL A 62 -2.65 2.10 -8.24
CA VAL A 62 -2.71 1.10 -7.17
C VAL A 62 -2.19 1.76 -5.89
N GLU A 63 -3.10 2.25 -5.06
CA GLU A 63 -2.77 2.62 -3.69
C GLU A 63 -2.35 1.33 -2.99
N TYR A 64 -1.04 1.11 -2.87
CA TYR A 64 -0.53 0.04 -2.04
C TYR A 64 -0.79 0.44 -0.59
N VAL A 65 -2.00 0.14 -0.10
CA VAL A 65 -2.30 0.13 1.33
C VAL A 65 -1.26 -0.80 1.93
N ARG A 66 -0.26 -0.26 2.62
CA ARG A 66 0.70 -1.11 3.32
C ARG A 66 -0.10 -2.03 4.22
N PRO A 67 0.09 -3.37 4.19
CA PRO A 67 -0.03 -4.12 5.43
C PRO A 67 0.92 -3.42 6.39
N VAL A 68 0.38 -2.74 7.39
CA VAL A 68 1.17 -2.05 8.40
C VAL A 68 2.00 -3.13 9.07
N GLU A 69 3.23 -3.37 8.60
CA GLU A 69 4.15 -4.24 9.33
C GLU A 69 4.33 -3.56 10.68
N PRO A 70 3.95 -4.23 11.78
CA PRO A 70 4.01 -3.61 13.09
C PRO A 70 5.47 -3.21 13.37
N PRO A 71 5.69 -2.09 14.08
CA PRO A 71 7.02 -1.68 14.51
C PRO A 71 7.76 -2.86 15.13
N ARG A 72 9.04 -3.03 14.77
CA ARG A 72 9.95 -3.97 15.44
C ARG A 72 10.28 -3.46 16.84
N GLU A 73 9.29 -3.49 17.73
CA GLU A 73 9.45 -3.28 19.15
C GLU A 73 8.94 -4.52 19.91
N SER A 74 9.66 -4.85 20.97
CA SER A 74 9.58 -6.06 21.78
C SER A 74 8.17 -6.65 21.97
N PRO A 75 8.02 -7.98 22.01
CA PRO A 75 6.73 -8.70 22.08
C PRO A 75 5.87 -8.40 23.34
N ALA A 76 6.33 -7.55 24.25
CA ALA A 76 5.62 -7.17 25.48
C ALA A 76 4.69 -5.94 25.33
N SER A 77 4.72 -5.20 24.22
CA SER A 77 3.95 -3.94 24.06
C SER A 77 2.79 -4.02 23.06
N ARG A 78 2.45 -5.21 22.54
CA ARG A 78 1.27 -5.37 21.67
C ARG A 78 0.00 -5.29 22.52
N ALA A 79 -0.58 -4.09 22.60
CA ALA A 79 -2.02 -4.03 22.74
C ALA A 79 -2.61 -4.94 21.64
N PRO A 80 -3.55 -5.84 21.96
CA PRO A 80 -4.15 -6.72 20.94
C PRO A 80 -4.63 -5.85 19.78
N PHE A 81 -4.57 -6.34 18.53
CA PHE A 81 -4.92 -5.52 17.36
C PHE A 81 -6.33 -4.88 17.43
N TYR A 82 -7.20 -5.42 18.30
CA TYR A 82 -8.48 -4.87 18.72
C TYR A 82 -8.41 -3.50 19.40
N ALA A 83 -7.27 -3.13 19.97
CA ALA A 83 -7.08 -1.89 20.73
C ALA A 83 -7.12 -0.63 19.86
N TRP A 84 -7.06 -0.78 18.53
CA TRP A 84 -7.15 0.32 17.56
C TRP A 84 -8.45 0.29 16.74
N LEU A 85 -9.31 -0.69 16.99
CA LEU A 85 -10.61 -0.75 16.33
C LEU A 85 -11.57 0.25 16.97
N ASN A 86 -12.39 0.89 16.15
CA ASN A 86 -13.56 1.62 16.63
C ASN A 86 -14.67 0.65 17.07
N GLU A 87 -15.77 1.18 17.63
CA GLU A 87 -16.87 0.37 18.17
C GLU A 87 -17.52 -0.54 17.12
N GLU A 88 -17.72 -0.03 15.90
CA GLU A 88 -18.33 -0.77 14.79
C GLU A 88 -17.42 -1.91 14.33
N GLU A 89 -16.12 -1.62 14.15
CA GLU A 89 -15.12 -2.60 13.77
C GLU A 89 -14.97 -3.70 14.83
N MET A 90 -15.01 -3.34 16.11
CA MET A 90 -14.96 -4.31 17.21
C MET A 90 -16.19 -5.24 17.18
N HIS A 91 -17.35 -4.68 16.89
CA HIS A 91 -18.59 -5.46 16.75
C HIS A 91 -18.47 -6.48 15.61
N LEU A 92 -17.94 -6.06 14.46
CA LEU A 92 -17.74 -6.94 13.30
C LEU A 92 -16.79 -8.10 13.61
N VAL A 93 -15.66 -7.84 14.28
CA VAL A 93 -14.74 -8.93 14.62
C VAL A 93 -15.33 -9.85 15.69
N THR A 94 -16.10 -9.31 16.62
CA THR A 94 -16.82 -10.13 17.61
C THR A 94 -17.84 -11.03 16.93
N LEU A 95 -18.65 -10.50 16.01
CA LEU A 95 -19.60 -11.28 15.22
C LEU A 95 -18.90 -12.38 14.42
N PHE A 96 -17.80 -12.04 13.74
CA PHE A 96 -17.03 -12.99 12.95
C PHE A 96 -16.47 -14.14 13.80
N ARG A 97 -15.94 -13.86 14.98
CA ARG A 97 -15.38 -14.88 15.89
C ARG A 97 -16.43 -15.76 16.56
N THR A 98 -17.62 -15.23 16.76
CA THR A 98 -18.69 -15.91 17.49
C THR A 98 -19.60 -16.74 16.59
N THR A 99 -19.56 -16.50 15.27
CA THR A 99 -20.30 -17.31 14.30
C THR A 99 -19.60 -18.63 13.97
N SER A 100 -20.34 -19.53 13.32
CA SER A 100 -19.82 -20.83 12.83
C SER A 100 -18.84 -20.66 11.68
N GLU A 101 -18.02 -21.67 11.39
CA GLU A 101 -17.11 -21.66 10.22
C GLU A 101 -17.83 -21.45 8.88
N ARG A 102 -19.09 -21.88 8.76
CA ARG A 102 -19.91 -21.60 7.58
C ARG A 102 -20.29 -20.12 7.55
N GLY A 103 -20.75 -19.58 8.67
CA GLY A 103 -21.05 -18.14 8.78
C GLY A 103 -19.83 -17.25 8.56
N GLN A 104 -18.64 -17.67 8.97
CA GLN A 104 -17.38 -16.95 8.66
C GLN A 104 -17.12 -16.91 7.16
N ARG A 105 -17.31 -18.04 6.46
CA ARG A 105 -17.17 -18.11 5.00
C ARG A 105 -18.19 -17.21 4.31
N ASP A 106 -19.46 -17.29 4.70
CA ASP A 106 -20.51 -16.47 4.12
C ASP A 106 -20.22 -14.96 4.29
N ILE A 107 -19.73 -14.54 5.47
CA ILE A 107 -19.31 -13.15 5.73
C ILE A 107 -18.15 -12.73 4.82
N LEU A 108 -17.15 -13.59 4.63
CA LEU A 108 -15.98 -13.30 3.79
C LEU A 108 -16.34 -13.25 2.31
N ASP A 109 -17.18 -14.18 1.84
CA ASP A 109 -17.65 -14.23 0.46
C ASP A 109 -18.45 -12.96 0.11
N GLU A 110 -19.31 -12.48 1.02
CA GLU A 110 -20.07 -11.24 0.85
C GLU A 110 -19.17 -9.99 0.85
N ALA A 111 -18.17 -9.97 1.74
CA ALA A 111 -17.19 -8.88 1.78
C ALA A 111 -16.37 -8.82 0.46
N GLU A 112 -15.94 -9.97 -0.05
CA GLU A 112 -15.21 -10.06 -1.32
C GLU A 112 -16.09 -9.65 -2.51
N ALA A 113 -17.36 -10.07 -2.53
CA ALA A 113 -18.31 -9.65 -3.56
C ALA A 113 -18.51 -8.13 -3.54
N THR A 114 -18.62 -7.53 -2.36
CA THR A 114 -18.75 -6.08 -2.19
C THR A 114 -17.49 -5.35 -2.65
N GLU A 115 -16.30 -5.85 -2.29
CA GLU A 115 -15.03 -5.28 -2.72
C GLU A 115 -14.90 -5.27 -4.26
N ARG A 116 -15.31 -6.37 -4.92
CA ARG A 116 -15.34 -6.47 -6.38
C ARG A 116 -16.30 -5.46 -7.02
N LEU A 117 -17.43 -5.16 -6.38
CA LEU A 117 -18.37 -4.13 -6.85
C LEU A 117 -17.80 -2.71 -6.72
N ILE A 118 -17.09 -2.44 -5.63
CA ILE A 118 -16.43 -1.14 -5.39
C ILE A 118 -15.24 -0.94 -6.36
N GLN A 119 -14.49 -2.00 -6.66
CA GLN A 119 -13.32 -1.95 -7.55
C GLN A 119 -13.64 -2.08 -9.05
N SER A 120 -14.90 -2.34 -9.42
CA SER A 120 -15.29 -2.43 -10.84
C SER A 120 -15.43 -1.03 -11.44
N PRO A 121 -14.69 -0.68 -12.52
CA PRO A 121 -14.92 0.57 -13.24
C PRO A 121 -16.33 0.54 -13.84
N VAL A 122 -17.16 1.50 -13.44
CA VAL A 122 -18.49 1.71 -14.01
C VAL A 122 -18.36 1.88 -15.53
N LEU A 123 -18.64 0.82 -16.29
CA LEU A 123 -18.89 0.91 -17.72
C LEU A 123 -20.24 1.61 -17.90
N ILE A 124 -20.22 2.94 -17.97
CA ILE A 124 -21.35 3.73 -18.45
C ILE A 124 -21.52 3.39 -19.93
N SER A 125 -22.39 2.41 -20.20
CA SER A 125 -22.86 2.10 -21.54
C SER A 125 -23.82 3.22 -21.97
N ASN A 126 -23.28 4.22 -22.68
CA ASN A 126 -24.08 5.13 -23.48
C ASN A 126 -24.70 4.33 -24.63
N LYS A 127 -25.96 3.92 -24.46
CA LYS A 127 -26.81 3.55 -25.59
C LYS A 127 -27.23 4.81 -26.33
N SER A 128 -26.74 4.94 -27.57
CA SER A 128 -27.34 5.76 -28.64
C SER A 128 -28.72 5.23 -29.03
#